data_AF-A0A4Q3WT99-F1
#
_entry.id   AF-A0A4Q3WT99-F1
#
_cell.length_a   1.000
_cell.length_b   1.000
_cell.length_c   1.000
_cell.angle_alpha   90.00
_cell.angle_beta   90.00
_cell.angle_gamma   90.00
#
_symmetry.space_group_name_H-M   'P 1'
#
loop_
_entity.id
_entity.type
_entity.pdbx_description
1 polymer ?
#
loop_
_entity_poly.entity_id
_entity_poly.type
_entity_poly.pdbx_seq_one_letter_code
_entity_poly.pdbx_strand_id
1 'polypeptide(L)'
;LLAVSSVHSSAADNSSVAIVIDLETQKTREIMFSIPGSKGKANSYGGSSWSPDGKYLAFSAYFYDADKAFDSVGKDGDWPEPPNSAWKTAIFDAATGKIWGIKPGTRSPSWSR
;
A
#
# COMPACT_ATOMS: atom_id res chain seq x y z
N LEU A 1 -9.35 16.07 1.58
CA LEU A 1 -8.85 14.74 2.00
C LEU A 1 -7.35 14.70 1.73
N LEU A 2 -6.57 14.29 2.72
CA LEU A 2 -5.12 14.10 2.59
C LEU A 2 -4.81 12.60 2.74
N ALA A 3 -4.01 12.05 1.85
CA ALA A 3 -3.44 10.72 2.02
C ALA A 3 -2.04 10.87 2.62
N VAL A 4 -1.80 10.25 3.77
CA VAL A 4 -0.49 10.20 4.41
C VAL A 4 -0.04 8.75 4.40
N SER A 5 1.13 8.51 3.82
CA SER A 5 1.85 7.25 3.94
C SER A 5 3.03 7.43 4.87
N SER A 6 3.15 6.59 5.89
CA SER A 6 4.42 6.43 6.60
C SER A 6 5.15 5.23 6.00
N VAL A 7 6.36 5.46 5.50
CA VAL A 7 7.23 4.44 4.92
C VAL A 7 8.39 4.27 5.89
N HIS A 8 8.54 3.09 6.48
CA HIS A 8 9.68 2.77 7.33
C HIS A 8 10.31 1.48 6.81
N SER A 9 11.18 1.62 5.81
CA SER A 9 11.78 0.51 5.06
C SER A 9 12.92 -0.20 5.81
N SER A 10 13.15 0.09 7.09
CA SER A 10 14.35 -0.37 7.81
C SER A 10 14.17 -1.61 8.69
N ALA A 11 12.98 -2.23 8.74
CA ALA A 11 12.81 -3.54 9.38
C ALA A 11 11.77 -4.36 8.62
N ALA A 12 12.03 -5.66 8.44
CA ALA A 12 11.18 -6.56 7.65
C ALA A 12 9.73 -6.65 8.20
N ASP A 13 9.54 -6.35 9.48
CA ASP A 13 8.27 -6.35 10.21
C ASP A 13 7.56 -4.99 10.21
N ASN A 14 8.23 -3.92 9.80
CA ASN A 14 7.67 -2.56 9.77
C ASN A 14 6.82 -2.34 8.52
N SER A 15 5.56 -2.72 8.62
CA SER A 15 4.54 -2.42 7.63
C SER A 15 4.44 -0.91 7.37
N SER A 16 4.37 -0.52 6.09
CA SER A 16 3.88 0.82 5.78
C SER A 16 2.43 0.95 6.25
N VAL A 17 2.00 2.18 6.52
CA VAL A 17 0.62 2.52 6.87
C VAL A 17 0.12 3.61 5.91
N ALA A 18 -1.13 3.50 5.45
CA ALA A 18 -1.79 4.51 4.63
C ALA A 18 -3.07 4.96 5.32
N ILE A 19 -3.14 6.27 5.57
CA ILE A 19 -4.25 6.90 6.29
C ILE A 19 -4.84 7.98 5.40
N VAL A 20 -6.17 8.02 5.36
CA VAL A 20 -6.93 9.12 4.80
C VAL A 20 -7.40 10.01 5.93
N ILE A 21 -7.09 11.30 5.81
CA ILE A 21 -7.45 12.33 6.78
C ILE A 21 -8.47 13.26 6.13
N ASP A 22 -9.64 13.36 6.76
CA ASP A 22 -10.59 14.42 6.49
C ASP A 22 -10.06 15.72 7.12
N LEU A 23 -9.80 16.75 6.30
CA LEU A 23 -9.10 17.96 6.77
C LEU A 23 -10.00 18.92 7.55
N GLU A 24 -11.31 18.88 7.29
CA GLU A 24 -12.27 19.74 7.97
C GLU A 24 -12.57 19.20 9.37
N THR A 25 -12.79 17.89 9.47
CA THR A 25 -13.20 17.23 10.71
C THR A 25 -12.04 16.59 11.46
N GLN A 26 -10.85 16.52 10.87
CA GLN A 26 -9.65 15.80 11.35
C GLN A 26 -9.85 14.30 11.60
N LYS A 27 -10.96 13.73 11.12
CA LYS A 27 -11.21 12.29 11.26
C LYS A 27 -10.26 11.50 10.36
N THR A 28 -9.61 10.51 10.95
CA THR A 28 -8.66 9.62 10.28
C THR A 28 -9.28 8.26 10.00
N ARG A 29 -8.87 7.63 8.90
CA ARG A 29 -9.14 6.21 8.63
C ARG A 29 -7.95 5.55 7.99
N GLU A 30 -7.61 4.36 8.45
CA GLU A 30 -6.57 3.54 7.87
C GLU A 30 -7.14 2.66 6.76
N ILE A 31 -6.41 2.54 5.63
CA ILE A 31 -6.90 1.86 4.43
C ILE A 31 -6.01 0.70 3.96
N MET A 32 -4.74 0.62 4.38
CA MET A 32 -3.83 -0.41 3.86
C MET A 32 -4.11 -1.82 4.39
N PHE A 33 -4.53 -1.97 5.65
CA PHE A 33 -4.84 -3.29 6.20
C PHE A 33 -6.12 -3.93 5.64
N SER A 34 -6.91 -3.20 4.84
CA SER A 34 -8.15 -3.70 4.25
C SER A 34 -7.93 -4.57 3.00
N ILE A 35 -6.72 -4.62 2.43
CA ILE A 35 -6.45 -5.29 1.14
C ILE A 35 -6.35 -6.82 1.31
N PRO A 36 -7.06 -7.63 0.50
CA PRO A 36 -6.92 -9.09 0.48
C PRO A 36 -5.46 -9.56 0.37
N GLY A 37 -5.03 -10.33 1.37
CA GLY A 37 -3.66 -10.83 1.53
C GLY A 37 -2.79 -10.02 2.49
N SER A 38 -3.32 -8.95 3.09
CA SER A 38 -2.62 -8.15 4.12
C SER A 38 -2.56 -8.82 5.49
N LYS A 39 -3.50 -9.72 5.79
CA LYS A 39 -3.72 -10.22 7.15
C LYS A 39 -2.48 -10.96 7.68
N GLY A 40 -1.88 -10.42 8.75
CA GLY A 40 -0.70 -10.99 9.39
C GLY A 40 0.56 -10.94 8.52
N LYS A 41 0.58 -10.09 7.48
CA LYS A 41 1.70 -9.90 6.57
C LYS A 41 2.25 -8.49 6.70
N ALA A 42 3.58 -8.39 6.64
CA ALA A 42 4.24 -7.10 6.44
C ALA A 42 4.00 -6.60 5.02
N ASN A 43 4.31 -5.33 4.76
CA ASN A 43 4.12 -4.76 3.44
C ASN A 43 5.21 -3.78 3.02
N SER A 44 5.44 -3.71 1.70
CA SER A 44 6.22 -2.67 1.04
C SER A 44 5.30 -1.74 0.26
N TYR A 45 5.45 -0.44 0.47
CA TYR A 45 4.71 0.59 -0.26
C TYR A 45 5.30 0.83 -1.66
N GLY A 46 4.43 0.83 -2.67
CA GLY A 46 4.82 1.05 -4.07
C GLY A 46 4.54 2.47 -4.55
N GLY A 47 3.42 3.05 -4.11
CA GLY A 47 2.97 4.37 -4.53
C GLY A 47 1.47 4.55 -4.32
N SER A 48 1.03 5.80 -4.38
CA SER A 48 -0.40 6.16 -4.32
C SER A 48 -0.71 7.33 -5.22
N SER A 49 -1.97 7.43 -5.63
CA SER A 49 -2.45 8.52 -6.50
C SER A 49 -3.94 8.73 -6.31
N TRP A 50 -4.36 9.99 -6.23
CA TRP A 50 -5.77 10.38 -6.17
C TRP A 50 -6.37 10.45 -7.57
N SER A 51 -7.62 10.00 -7.72
CA SER A 51 -8.37 10.26 -8.95
C SER A 51 -8.55 11.77 -9.13
N PRO A 52 -8.61 12.28 -10.38
CA PRO A 52 -8.74 13.72 -10.63
C PRO A 52 -10.01 14.34 -10.04
N ASP A 53 -11.07 13.54 -9.88
CA ASP A 53 -12.33 13.94 -9.26
C ASP A 53 -12.35 13.78 -7.73
N GLY A 54 -11.24 13.31 -7.13
CA GLY A 54 -11.08 13.14 -5.69
C GLY A 54 -11.92 12.01 -5.07
N LYS A 55 -12.68 11.25 -5.86
CA LYS A 55 -13.56 10.19 -5.36
C LYS A 55 -12.83 8.90 -5.00
N TYR A 56 -11.67 8.68 -5.60
CA TYR A 56 -10.90 7.46 -5.44
C TYR A 56 -9.45 7.71 -5.08
N LEU A 57 -8.89 6.78 -4.32
CA LEU A 57 -7.46 6.71 -4.02
C LEU A 57 -6.94 5.35 -4.48
N ALA A 58 -5.99 5.36 -5.42
CA ALA A 58 -5.24 4.18 -5.79
C ALA A 58 -4.01 4.06 -4.89
N PHE A 59 -3.73 2.86 -4.40
CA PHE A 59 -2.62 2.56 -3.51
C PHE A 59 -2.01 1.20 -3.87
N SER A 60 -0.70 1.15 -4.06
CA SER A 60 0.02 -0.08 -4.38
C SER A 60 0.87 -0.58 -3.21
N ALA A 61 0.75 -1.87 -2.94
CA ALA A 61 1.61 -2.57 -1.99
C ALA A 61 1.92 -4.01 -2.42
N TYR A 62 3.06 -4.49 -1.94
CA TYR A 62 3.43 -5.89 -1.90
C TYR A 62 3.33 -6.39 -0.46
N PHE A 63 2.74 -7.57 -0.23
CA PHE A 63 2.57 -8.16 1.10
C PHE A 63 3.41 -9.42 1.23
N TYR A 64 4.16 -9.54 2.33
CA TYR A 64 5.10 -10.64 2.54
C TYR A 64 5.12 -11.12 4.00
N ASP A 65 5.67 -12.31 4.19
CA ASP A 65 5.82 -12.93 5.50
C ASP A 65 7.15 -12.46 6.12
N ALA A 66 7.09 -11.57 7.10
CA ALA A 66 8.29 -10.99 7.71
C ALA A 66 9.24 -12.06 8.29
N ASP A 67 8.68 -13.12 8.87
CA ASP A 67 9.44 -14.21 9.48
C ASP A 67 10.26 -15.00 8.45
N LYS A 68 9.78 -15.05 7.19
CA LYS A 68 10.45 -15.74 6.08
C LYS A 68 11.21 -14.79 5.16
N ALA A 69 11.02 -13.48 5.35
CA ALA A 69 11.56 -12.46 4.48
C ALA A 69 13.10 -12.48 4.52
N PHE A 70 13.67 -12.72 5.70
CA PHE A 70 15.12 -12.82 5.90
C PHE A 70 15.76 -14.05 5.28
N ASP A 71 15.02 -15.14 5.06
CA ASP A 71 15.54 -16.33 4.36
C ASP A 71 15.93 -16.02 2.90
N SER A 72 15.37 -14.93 2.35
CA SER A 72 15.57 -14.50 0.97
C SER A 72 16.57 -13.36 0.81
N VAL A 73 17.09 -12.81 1.91
CA VAL A 73 18.04 -11.69 1.89
C VAL A 73 19.40 -12.20 1.41
N GLY A 74 19.97 -11.50 0.43
CA GLY A 74 21.27 -11.83 -0.15
C GLY A 74 22.40 -11.75 0.88
N LYS A 75 23.55 -12.32 0.53
CA LYS A 75 24.75 -12.33 1.41
C LYS A 75 25.21 -10.92 1.80
N ASP A 76 24.90 -9.94 0.96
CA ASP A 76 25.27 -8.53 1.15
C ASP A 76 24.18 -7.73 1.89
N GLY A 77 23.12 -8.39 2.37
CA GLY A 77 21.96 -7.72 2.99
C GLY A 77 20.95 -7.19 1.99
N ASP A 78 21.14 -7.48 0.70
CA ASP A 78 20.25 -7.04 -0.37
C ASP A 78 18.89 -7.72 -0.25
N TRP A 79 17.87 -6.89 -0.10
CA TRP A 79 16.49 -7.31 -0.18
C TRP A 79 16.13 -7.67 -1.63
N PRO A 80 15.60 -8.87 -1.90
CA PRO A 80 15.18 -9.21 -3.25
C PRO A 80 14.02 -8.29 -3.67
N GLU A 81 14.20 -7.57 -4.77
CA GLU A 81 13.10 -6.78 -5.34
C GLU A 81 11.96 -7.71 -5.77
N PRO A 82 10.74 -7.53 -5.24
CA PRO A 82 9.61 -8.37 -5.59
C PRO A 82 9.23 -8.16 -7.06
N PRO A 83 8.92 -9.23 -7.82
CA PRO A 83 8.51 -9.09 -9.21
C PRO A 83 7.22 -8.28 -9.31
N ASN A 84 7.00 -7.60 -10.44
CA ASN A 84 5.81 -6.76 -10.65
C ASN A 84 4.50 -7.51 -10.33
N SER A 85 4.41 -8.79 -10.66
CA SER A 85 3.24 -9.65 -10.39
C SER A 85 2.89 -9.80 -8.89
N ALA A 86 3.84 -9.55 -7.99
CA ALA A 86 3.61 -9.61 -6.55
C ALA A 86 2.92 -8.34 -6.00
N TRP A 87 2.95 -7.23 -6.75
CA TRP A 87 2.33 -5.97 -6.37
C TRP A 87 0.82 -6.00 -6.62
N LYS A 88 0.07 -5.37 -5.72
CA LYS A 88 -1.37 -5.16 -5.83
C LYS A 88 -1.67 -3.67 -5.69
N THR A 89 -2.36 -3.11 -6.68
CA THR A 89 -2.96 -1.78 -6.56
C THR A 89 -4.42 -1.91 -6.17
N ALA A 90 -4.76 -1.50 -4.95
CA ALA A 90 -6.13 -1.35 -4.52
C ALA A 90 -6.64 0.06 -4.85
N ILE A 91 -7.89 0.14 -5.30
CA ILE A 91 -8.61 1.39 -5.52
C ILE A 91 -9.65 1.48 -4.41
N PHE A 92 -9.57 2.55 -3.63
CA PHE A 92 -10.48 2.83 -2.52
C PHE A 92 -11.45 3.93 -2.91
N ASP A 93 -12.71 3.75 -2.55
CA ASP A 93 -13.66 4.86 -2.46
C ASP A 93 -13.26 5.74 -1.28
N ALA A 94 -12.94 7.00 -1.54
CA ALA A 94 -12.35 7.89 -0.55
C ALA A 94 -13.32 8.32 0.54
N ALA A 95 -14.62 8.39 0.23
CA ALA A 95 -15.65 8.79 1.18
C ALA A 95 -15.93 7.68 2.21
N THR A 96 -15.97 6.43 1.74
CA THR A 96 -16.36 5.27 2.55
C THR A 96 -15.16 4.47 3.07
N GLY A 97 -13.99 4.58 2.44
CA GLY A 97 -12.82 3.74 2.69
C GLY A 97 -12.97 2.31 2.19
N LYS A 98 -14.03 1.98 1.44
CA LYS A 98 -14.26 0.64 0.90
C LYS A 98 -13.39 0.41 -0.32
N ILE A 99 -12.90 -0.82 -0.47
CA ILE A 99 -12.23 -1.25 -1.71
C ILE A 99 -13.26 -1.28 -2.84
N TRP A 100 -13.00 -0.49 -3.87
CA TRP A 100 -13.76 -0.48 -5.12
C TRP A 100 -13.25 -1.55 -6.09
N GLY A 101 -11.93 -1.77 -6.14
CA GLY A 101 -11.32 -2.79 -7.00
C GLY A 101 -9.84 -3.01 -6.70
N ILE A 102 -9.29 -4.10 -7.24
CA ILE A 102 -7.87 -4.46 -7.10
C ILE A 102 -7.32 -4.80 -8.48
N LYS A 103 -6.13 -4.29 -8.79
CA LYS A 103 -5.38 -4.57 -10.01
C LYS A 103 -4.05 -5.25 -9.65
N PRO A 104 -3.72 -6.41 -10.24
CA PRO A 104 -2.41 -7.03 -10.05
C PRO A 104 -1.33 -6.28 -10.86
N GLY A 105 -0.07 -6.41 -10.48
CA GLY A 105 1.05 -6.09 -11.37
C GLY A 105 1.53 -4.65 -11.37
N THR A 106 0.94 -3.75 -10.58
CA THR A 106 1.17 -2.30 -10.70
C THR A 106 1.79 -1.74 -9.43
N ARG A 107 3.03 -1.20 -9.50
CA ARG A 107 3.75 -0.56 -8.37
C ARG A 107 3.47 0.95 -8.26
N SER A 108 3.33 1.63 -9.40
CA SER A 108 3.24 3.09 -9.47
C SER A 108 1.88 3.51 -10.04
N PRO A 109 0.82 3.57 -9.22
CA PRO A 109 -0.49 3.95 -9.70
C PRO A 109 -0.47 5.41 -10.19
N SER A 110 -1.13 5.65 -11.32
CA SER A 110 -1.43 6.99 -11.82
C SER A 110 -2.80 7.00 -12.47
N TRP A 111 -3.46 8.16 -12.43
CA TRP A 111 -4.73 8.37 -13.12
C TRP A 111 -4.46 9.21 -14.37
N SER A 112 -4.01 8.55 -15.45
CA SER A 112 -4.03 9.14 -16.78
C SER A 112 -5.38 8.87 -17.45
N ARG A 113 -5.67 9.59 -18.53
CA ARG A 113 -6.52 9.05 -19.59
C ARG A 113 -5.75 8.00 -20.39
#